data_AF-A0AAD7Z4Z9-F1
#
_entry.id   AF-A0AAD7Z4Z9-F1
#
_cell.length_a   1.000
_cell.length_b   1.000
_cell.length_c   1.000
_cell.angle_alpha   90.00
_cell.angle_beta   90.00
_cell.angle_gamma   90.00
#
_symmetry.space_group_name_H-M   'P 1'
#
loop_
_entity.id
_entity.type
_entity.pdbx_description
1 polymer ?
#
loop_
_entity_poly.entity_id
_entity_poly.type
_entity_poly.pdbx_seq_one_letter_code
_entity_poly.pdbx_strand_id
1 'polypeptide(L)'
;MTYSRGLPTLPAIDAKPSNFLCTYETHCFALCHCCDFDACDCEMTCPSNCTCYHDQTWTTNVVDCSSLATSQIPRRIPMDATELYLDGNNFGELQNHVFIGRKNMRVLFVNASRVESIQNRTFNGLNALQILHLEDNRIRELKGFEFEHLAHLKELYLQNNLIAFIGNVTLFPLRSLEILRLDGNRLITFPVWQLTLNSYLVEISLGNNNWSCRCKFLQELQIWVADNARKVIDSEDITCLNNESKPPERRAVDLNNTACSDYYSGGSVIERFIVSDYLPMVIVTLSAFILILLLTVLMFVFREPMRVWVYSRYGIRLFQFKTGSSKHFAEDREKLYDGYVCYSPKDEEFVLQSIVAELEHGNPSFQLCLHYRDLTHHSYMQHSASPVVVEAAEASRRVILVLSRNFLQTEWSRFEFRSALHEALKGRIFKLVLVEEGSSLPEAELDPDLRPYLKTGARVRWGEKRFWERLRYAMPNGDNQRKSSMYRRNINNYTLDSGVGNGAHHHSYLEKAKQPHSASPTLQMHINNHPLFQQAAATNNEILAPPAYSSTATLPRTPLKHQNNQSNHQEARHENEERRSQLFVSDDSYSVSKAHS
;
A
#
# COMPACT_ATOMS: atom_id res chain seq x y z
N MET A 1 -63.24 -17.00 39.28
CA MET A 1 -63.75 -15.84 38.49
C MET A 1 -62.82 -15.66 37.29
N THR A 2 -63.12 -14.78 36.33
CA THR A 2 -62.12 -14.44 35.29
C THR A 2 -61.14 -13.41 35.83
N TYR A 3 -59.92 -13.83 36.16
CA TYR A 3 -58.80 -12.94 36.42
C TYR A 3 -58.26 -12.39 35.11
N SER A 4 -58.22 -11.06 35.00
CA SER A 4 -57.60 -10.32 33.90
C SER A 4 -56.97 -9.06 34.47
N ARG A 5 -55.64 -9.02 34.53
CA ARG A 5 -54.90 -7.88 35.08
C ARG A 5 -55.22 -6.60 34.28
N GLY A 6 -55.69 -5.56 34.97
CA GLY A 6 -56.03 -4.27 34.36
C GLY A 6 -57.36 -4.21 33.58
N LEU A 7 -58.10 -5.31 33.46
CA LEU A 7 -59.39 -5.36 32.74
C LEU A 7 -60.53 -5.76 33.69
N PRO A 8 -61.39 -4.81 34.13
CA PRO A 8 -62.47 -5.13 35.07
C PRO A 8 -63.57 -6.03 34.48
N THR A 9 -63.63 -6.13 33.14
CA THR A 9 -64.53 -7.02 32.41
C THR A 9 -63.82 -7.57 31.17
N LEU A 10 -63.78 -8.89 31.02
CA LEU A 10 -63.27 -9.58 29.84
C LEU A 10 -64.44 -10.28 29.12
N PRO A 11 -64.66 -10.07 27.80
CA PRO A 11 -65.70 -10.79 27.07
C PRO A 11 -65.45 -12.30 27.09
N ALA A 12 -66.51 -13.09 27.26
CA ALA A 12 -66.40 -14.55 27.39
C ALA A 12 -65.82 -15.24 26.13
N ILE A 13 -65.89 -14.60 24.96
CA ILE A 13 -65.30 -15.09 23.70
C ILE A 13 -63.77 -14.89 23.64
N ASP A 14 -63.24 -13.89 24.37
CA ASP A 14 -61.82 -13.56 24.44
C ASP A 14 -61.13 -14.18 25.67
N ALA A 15 -61.91 -14.76 26.59
CA ALA A 15 -61.43 -15.38 27.81
C ALA A 15 -60.71 -16.72 27.53
N LYS A 16 -59.42 -16.79 27.87
CA LYS A 16 -58.60 -18.01 27.76
C LYS A 16 -58.77 -18.88 29.01
N PRO A 17 -58.51 -20.20 28.94
CA PRO A 17 -58.53 -21.07 30.13
C PRO A 17 -57.69 -20.55 31.30
N SER A 18 -56.54 -19.93 31.02
CA SER A 18 -55.66 -19.31 32.02
C SER A 18 -56.26 -18.09 32.75
N ASN A 19 -57.36 -17.51 32.26
CA ASN A 19 -58.07 -16.45 32.97
C ASN A 19 -59.02 -16.99 34.05
N PHE A 20 -59.38 -18.28 34.05
CA PHE A 20 -60.35 -18.83 35.00
C PHE A 20 -59.69 -19.27 36.30
N LEU A 21 -59.29 -18.29 37.12
CA LEU A 21 -58.62 -18.51 38.40
C LEU A 21 -59.56 -18.31 39.61
N CYS A 22 -59.24 -18.98 40.72
CA CYS A 22 -59.94 -18.90 42.00
C CYS A 22 -59.12 -18.10 43.01
N THR A 23 -59.75 -17.19 43.76
CA THR A 23 -59.10 -16.43 44.84
C THR A 23 -58.87 -17.31 46.07
N TYR A 24 -57.75 -17.14 46.77
CA TYR A 24 -57.49 -17.84 48.03
C TYR A 24 -56.84 -16.91 49.08
N GLU A 25 -57.09 -17.19 50.36
CA GLU A 25 -56.42 -16.55 51.51
C GLU A 25 -55.30 -17.45 52.06
N THR A 26 -55.55 -18.75 52.19
CA THR A 26 -54.56 -19.78 52.54
C THR A 26 -54.78 -21.05 51.72
N HIS A 27 -53.72 -21.79 51.43
CA HIS A 27 -53.80 -23.18 50.97
C HIS A 27 -52.69 -24.05 51.56
N CYS A 28 -52.94 -25.35 51.63
CA CYS A 28 -51.95 -26.38 51.91
C CYS A 28 -52.12 -27.52 50.89
N PHE A 29 -51.02 -28.11 50.44
CA PHE A 29 -51.07 -29.32 49.63
C PHE A 29 -51.45 -30.54 50.50
N ALA A 30 -52.32 -31.41 49.99
CA ALA A 30 -52.79 -32.61 50.70
C ALA A 30 -51.68 -33.61 51.13
N LEU A 31 -50.46 -33.43 50.61
CA LEU A 31 -49.27 -34.22 50.99
C LEU A 31 -48.48 -33.62 52.17
N CYS A 32 -48.89 -32.49 52.72
CA CYS A 32 -48.26 -31.90 53.89
C CYS A 32 -49.26 -31.61 55.01
N HIS A 33 -48.86 -31.87 56.25
CA HIS A 33 -49.53 -31.30 57.41
C HIS A 33 -49.13 -29.83 57.53
N CYS A 34 -50.09 -28.92 57.44
CA CYS A 34 -49.90 -27.54 57.87
C CYS A 34 -49.50 -27.58 59.35
N CYS A 35 -48.34 -27.03 59.71
CA CYS A 35 -47.90 -26.92 61.09
C CYS A 35 -47.81 -25.42 61.44
N ASP A 36 -48.33 -25.03 62.60
CA ASP A 36 -48.33 -23.63 63.10
C ASP A 36 -46.92 -23.06 63.42
N PHE A 37 -45.84 -23.73 63.02
CA PHE A 37 -44.46 -23.34 63.29
C PHE A 37 -43.76 -22.85 62.02
N ASP A 38 -43.08 -21.71 62.11
CA ASP A 38 -42.32 -21.03 61.03
C ASP A 38 -41.29 -21.90 60.28
N ALA A 39 -41.02 -23.13 60.73
CA ALA A 39 -40.12 -24.08 60.08
C ALA A 39 -40.82 -24.99 59.03
N CYS A 40 -42.14 -24.90 58.90
CA CYS A 40 -42.93 -25.68 57.95
C CYS A 40 -43.60 -24.79 56.88
N ASP A 41 -42.87 -24.48 55.81
CA ASP A 41 -43.31 -23.74 54.61
C ASP A 41 -44.38 -24.48 53.76
N CYS A 42 -45.29 -25.22 54.40
CA CYS A 42 -46.39 -25.94 53.75
C CYS A 42 -47.72 -25.19 53.75
N GLU A 43 -47.95 -24.30 54.73
CA GLU A 43 -49.08 -23.39 54.70
C GLU A 43 -48.70 -22.16 53.87
N MET A 44 -49.42 -21.95 52.78
CA MET A 44 -49.18 -20.88 51.83
C MET A 44 -50.28 -19.83 51.99
N THR A 45 -49.95 -18.80 52.78
CA THR A 45 -50.84 -17.65 53.03
C THR A 45 -50.63 -16.57 51.99
N CYS A 46 -51.72 -16.01 51.45
CA CYS A 46 -51.67 -14.81 50.64
C CYS A 46 -51.16 -13.62 51.47
N PRO A 47 -50.19 -12.82 50.97
CA PRO A 47 -49.63 -11.74 51.79
C PRO A 47 -50.66 -10.64 52.10
N SER A 48 -50.52 -9.98 53.24
CA SER A 48 -51.40 -8.90 53.68
C SER A 48 -51.49 -7.78 52.64
N ASN A 49 -52.71 -7.33 52.33
CA ASN A 49 -53.05 -6.34 51.31
C ASN A 49 -52.82 -6.77 49.84
N CYS A 50 -52.38 -8.01 49.60
CA CYS A 50 -52.32 -8.59 48.25
C CYS A 50 -53.59 -9.39 47.94
N THR A 51 -53.80 -9.71 46.68
CA THR A 51 -54.82 -10.66 46.22
C THR A 51 -54.15 -11.82 45.49
N CYS A 52 -54.51 -13.06 45.84
CA CYS A 52 -53.88 -14.25 45.29
C CYS A 52 -54.88 -15.14 44.58
N TYR A 53 -54.47 -15.72 43.46
CA TYR A 53 -55.32 -16.50 42.55
C TYR A 53 -54.62 -17.80 42.11
N HIS A 54 -55.39 -18.87 41.96
CA HIS A 54 -54.87 -20.17 41.54
C HIS A 54 -55.73 -20.84 40.46
N ASP A 55 -55.15 -21.73 39.66
CA ASP A 55 -55.90 -22.65 38.80
C ASP A 55 -56.31 -23.93 39.55
N GLN A 56 -57.22 -24.72 38.97
CA GLN A 56 -57.76 -25.92 39.63
C GLN A 56 -56.69 -26.98 39.95
N THR A 57 -55.55 -26.93 39.26
CA THR A 57 -54.42 -27.87 39.36
C THR A 57 -53.25 -27.35 40.21
N TRP A 58 -53.33 -26.11 40.74
CA TRP A 58 -52.23 -25.40 41.40
C TRP A 58 -50.93 -25.34 40.57
N THR A 59 -51.07 -25.38 39.24
CA THR A 59 -49.99 -25.20 38.26
C THR A 59 -49.73 -23.74 37.93
N THR A 60 -50.71 -22.88 38.22
CA THR A 60 -50.63 -21.42 38.12
C THR A 60 -51.02 -20.86 39.49
N ASN A 61 -50.10 -20.12 40.12
CA ASN A 61 -50.36 -19.35 41.33
C ASN A 61 -49.90 -17.91 41.13
N VAL A 62 -50.87 -17.00 41.05
CA VAL A 62 -50.68 -15.56 40.83
C VAL A 62 -50.80 -14.84 42.17
N VAL A 63 -49.81 -14.03 42.50
CA VAL A 63 -49.81 -13.16 43.69
C VAL A 63 -49.74 -11.70 43.24
N ASP A 64 -50.83 -10.96 43.41
CA ASP A 64 -50.91 -9.54 43.03
C ASP A 64 -50.83 -8.63 44.26
N CYS A 65 -49.70 -7.89 44.36
CA CYS A 65 -49.40 -6.88 45.36
C CYS A 65 -49.09 -5.52 44.69
N SER A 66 -49.64 -5.28 43.50
CA SER A 66 -49.37 -4.07 42.71
C SER A 66 -50.00 -2.81 43.33
N SER A 67 -49.38 -1.65 43.11
CA SER A 67 -49.88 -0.32 43.48
C SER A 67 -50.26 -0.10 44.96
N LEU A 68 -49.71 -0.90 45.89
CA LEU A 68 -49.99 -0.79 47.33
C LEU A 68 -49.23 0.35 48.04
N ALA A 69 -48.41 1.11 47.29
CA ALA A 69 -47.54 2.18 47.80
C ALA A 69 -46.59 1.74 48.95
N THR A 70 -46.29 0.44 49.06
CA THR A 70 -45.40 -0.09 50.10
C THR A 70 -43.92 0.15 49.77
N SER A 71 -43.09 0.32 50.81
CA SER A 71 -41.63 0.36 50.69
C SER A 71 -40.95 -0.95 51.09
N GLN A 72 -41.70 -1.98 51.48
CA GLN A 72 -41.18 -3.31 51.80
C GLN A 72 -41.91 -4.36 50.98
N ILE A 73 -41.15 -5.31 50.42
CA ILE A 73 -41.70 -6.47 49.73
C ILE A 73 -42.27 -7.43 50.80
N PRO A 74 -43.45 -8.06 50.59
CA PRO A 74 -44.02 -8.95 51.58
C PRO A 74 -43.13 -10.16 51.90
N ARG A 75 -42.93 -10.46 53.19
CA ARG A 75 -42.02 -11.55 53.63
C ARG A 75 -42.54 -12.94 53.27
N ARG A 76 -43.86 -13.15 53.38
CA ARG A 76 -44.55 -14.43 53.16
C ARG A 76 -45.13 -14.52 51.75
N ILE A 77 -44.31 -14.33 50.71
CA ILE A 77 -44.68 -14.71 49.34
C ILE A 77 -44.75 -16.25 49.28
N PRO A 78 -45.89 -16.86 48.86
CA PRO A 78 -46.04 -18.30 48.68
C PRO A 78 -44.88 -18.97 47.91
N MET A 79 -44.50 -20.17 48.32
CA MET A 79 -43.32 -20.87 47.78
C MET A 79 -43.56 -21.48 46.40
N ASP A 80 -44.81 -21.76 46.04
CA ASP A 80 -45.23 -22.26 44.73
C ASP A 80 -45.62 -21.15 43.74
N ALA A 81 -45.58 -19.88 44.14
CA ALA A 81 -45.96 -18.73 43.32
C ALA A 81 -45.29 -18.76 41.93
N THR A 82 -46.10 -18.73 40.88
CA THR A 82 -45.64 -18.77 39.47
C THR A 82 -45.56 -17.38 38.86
N GLU A 83 -46.43 -16.46 39.27
CA GLU A 83 -46.44 -15.07 38.84
C GLU A 83 -46.54 -14.16 40.07
N LEU A 84 -45.68 -13.15 40.15
CA LEU A 84 -45.66 -12.20 41.25
C LEU A 84 -45.64 -10.76 40.73
N TYR A 85 -46.64 -9.98 41.14
CA TYR A 85 -46.82 -8.59 40.75
C TYR A 85 -46.53 -7.67 41.94
N LEU A 86 -45.42 -6.91 41.85
CA LEU A 86 -44.93 -5.95 42.85
C LEU A 86 -44.80 -4.53 42.27
N ASP A 87 -45.35 -4.29 41.08
CA ASP A 87 -45.24 -3.03 40.35
C ASP A 87 -46.00 -1.85 40.99
N GLY A 88 -45.60 -0.63 40.67
CA GLY A 88 -46.24 0.59 41.20
C GLY A 88 -46.01 0.86 42.69
N ASN A 89 -44.97 0.28 43.30
CA ASN A 89 -44.62 0.44 44.71
C ASN A 89 -43.44 1.42 44.92
N ASN A 90 -42.76 1.39 46.07
CA ASN A 90 -41.67 2.33 46.41
C ASN A 90 -40.54 1.62 47.20
N PHE A 91 -40.01 0.52 46.68
CA PHE A 91 -39.07 -0.35 47.42
C PHE A 91 -37.70 0.30 47.67
N GLY A 92 -37.21 1.13 46.75
CA GLY A 92 -35.89 1.76 46.83
C GLY A 92 -34.72 0.79 46.57
N GLU A 93 -34.69 -0.36 47.22
CA GLU A 93 -33.69 -1.42 47.00
C GLU A 93 -34.36 -2.81 46.99
N LEU A 94 -33.92 -3.69 46.08
CA LEU A 94 -34.29 -5.11 46.12
C LEU A 94 -33.24 -5.90 46.91
N GLN A 95 -33.69 -6.56 47.98
CA GLN A 95 -32.83 -7.27 48.94
C GLN A 95 -32.66 -8.76 48.61
N ASN A 96 -31.48 -9.29 48.93
CA ASN A 96 -31.02 -10.58 48.46
C ASN A 96 -31.68 -11.85 49.06
N HIS A 97 -32.69 -11.70 49.91
CA HIS A 97 -33.35 -12.83 50.61
C HIS A 97 -34.85 -12.96 50.32
N VAL A 98 -35.44 -11.97 49.65
CA VAL A 98 -36.90 -11.85 49.50
C VAL A 98 -37.49 -12.95 48.61
N PHE A 99 -36.76 -13.39 47.60
CA PHE A 99 -37.23 -14.34 46.58
C PHE A 99 -36.66 -15.76 46.74
N ILE A 100 -35.89 -16.03 47.79
CA ILE A 100 -35.26 -17.33 48.02
C ILE A 100 -36.33 -18.43 48.04
N GLY A 101 -36.07 -19.53 47.34
CA GLY A 101 -36.88 -20.75 47.38
C GLY A 101 -38.10 -20.79 46.45
N ARG A 102 -38.48 -19.68 45.80
CA ARG A 102 -39.64 -19.60 44.88
C ARG A 102 -39.30 -20.18 43.50
N LYS A 103 -38.96 -21.47 43.49
CA LYS A 103 -38.40 -22.19 42.33
C LYS A 103 -39.35 -22.28 41.13
N ASN A 104 -40.66 -22.15 41.37
CA ASN A 104 -41.70 -22.23 40.34
C ASN A 104 -42.02 -20.89 39.66
N MET A 105 -41.47 -19.78 40.16
CA MET A 105 -41.73 -18.44 39.63
C MET A 105 -41.23 -18.31 38.20
N ARG A 106 -42.12 -17.91 37.29
CA ARG A 106 -41.89 -17.72 35.85
C ARG A 106 -41.91 -16.25 35.45
N VAL A 107 -42.74 -15.45 36.11
CA VAL A 107 -42.93 -14.03 35.79
C VAL A 107 -42.84 -13.19 37.07
N LEU A 108 -42.03 -12.14 37.03
CA LEU A 108 -41.85 -11.21 38.14
C LEU A 108 -41.95 -9.76 37.64
N PHE A 109 -42.97 -9.03 38.12
CA PHE A 109 -43.13 -7.60 37.87
C PHE A 109 -42.65 -6.77 39.05
N VAL A 110 -41.65 -5.91 38.81
CA VAL A 110 -41.16 -4.91 39.77
C VAL A 110 -40.97 -3.54 39.08
N ASN A 111 -41.63 -3.34 37.94
CA ASN A 111 -41.58 -2.11 37.17
C ASN A 111 -42.30 -0.95 37.88
N ALA A 112 -41.90 0.29 37.58
CA ALA A 112 -42.43 1.51 38.19
C ALA A 112 -42.36 1.57 39.74
N SER A 113 -41.54 0.74 40.39
CA SER A 113 -41.45 0.60 41.85
C SER A 113 -40.29 1.38 42.52
N ARG A 114 -39.72 2.35 41.79
CA ARG A 114 -38.65 3.28 42.22
C ARG A 114 -37.40 2.58 42.79
N VAL A 115 -37.07 1.40 42.28
CA VAL A 115 -35.84 0.67 42.64
C VAL A 115 -34.60 1.44 42.17
N GLU A 116 -33.70 1.81 43.07
CA GLU A 116 -32.43 2.49 42.79
C GLU A 116 -31.24 1.51 42.72
N SER A 117 -31.29 0.41 43.49
CA SER A 117 -30.28 -0.66 43.51
C SER A 117 -30.90 -2.06 43.62
N ILE A 118 -30.17 -3.05 43.10
CA ILE A 118 -30.47 -4.48 43.25
C ILE A 118 -29.26 -5.10 43.94
N GLN A 119 -29.47 -5.80 45.06
CA GLN A 119 -28.36 -6.47 45.74
C GLN A 119 -27.89 -7.70 44.95
N ASN A 120 -26.60 -8.03 45.07
CA ASN A 120 -26.03 -9.24 44.47
C ASN A 120 -26.87 -10.47 44.87
N ARG A 121 -27.16 -11.35 43.89
CA ARG A 121 -27.91 -12.61 44.07
C ARG A 121 -29.37 -12.44 44.51
N THR A 122 -29.99 -11.29 44.24
CA THR A 122 -31.40 -11.04 44.60
C THR A 122 -32.39 -12.03 43.99
N PHE A 123 -32.17 -12.43 42.74
CA PHE A 123 -33.04 -13.38 42.04
C PHE A 123 -32.58 -14.85 42.19
N ASN A 124 -31.67 -15.13 43.14
CA ASN A 124 -31.12 -16.47 43.33
C ASN A 124 -32.19 -17.45 43.85
N GLY A 125 -32.28 -18.62 43.21
CA GLY A 125 -33.31 -19.62 43.45
C GLY A 125 -34.56 -19.48 42.57
N LEU A 126 -34.70 -18.39 41.80
CA LEU A 126 -35.76 -18.21 40.79
C LEU A 126 -35.42 -18.97 39.49
N ASN A 127 -35.15 -20.27 39.62
CA ASN A 127 -34.56 -21.08 38.55
C ASN A 127 -35.48 -21.25 37.32
N ALA A 128 -36.79 -21.08 37.48
CA ALA A 128 -37.78 -21.17 36.40
C ALA A 128 -38.19 -19.80 35.82
N LEU A 129 -37.54 -18.70 36.24
CA LEU A 129 -37.91 -17.36 35.82
C LEU A 129 -37.64 -17.17 34.32
N GLN A 130 -38.66 -16.72 33.60
CA GLN A 130 -38.67 -16.51 32.15
C GLN A 130 -38.80 -15.04 31.80
N ILE A 131 -39.59 -14.28 32.57
CA ILE A 131 -39.89 -12.87 32.28
C ILE A 131 -39.61 -12.03 33.54
N LEU A 132 -38.78 -11.00 33.41
CA LEU A 132 -38.43 -10.08 34.49
C LEU A 132 -38.64 -8.63 34.04
N HIS A 133 -39.60 -7.97 34.68
CA HIS A 133 -39.94 -6.56 34.46
C HIS A 133 -39.30 -5.67 35.53
N LEU A 134 -38.34 -4.84 35.11
CA LEU A 134 -37.60 -3.88 35.93
C LEU A 134 -37.61 -2.47 35.32
N GLU A 135 -38.42 -2.23 34.28
CA GLU A 135 -38.57 -0.96 33.59
C GLU A 135 -39.18 0.16 34.48
N ASP A 136 -39.03 1.41 34.04
CA ASP A 136 -39.54 2.61 34.72
C ASP A 136 -39.08 2.76 36.19
N ASN A 137 -37.90 2.20 36.51
CA ASN A 137 -37.26 2.30 37.82
C ASN A 137 -36.14 3.36 37.81
N ARG A 138 -35.23 3.29 38.78
CA ARG A 138 -34.12 4.26 38.98
C ARG A 138 -32.76 3.56 39.07
N ILE A 139 -32.66 2.34 38.56
CA ILE A 139 -31.45 1.50 38.64
C ILE A 139 -30.31 2.23 37.96
N ARG A 140 -29.19 2.42 38.67
CA ARG A 140 -28.05 3.24 38.19
C ARG A 140 -26.90 2.44 37.57
N GLU A 141 -26.74 1.20 37.98
CA GLU A 141 -25.63 0.33 37.60
C GLU A 141 -26.01 -1.15 37.79
N LEU A 142 -25.40 -2.02 36.99
CA LEU A 142 -25.44 -3.48 37.16
C LEU A 142 -24.00 -4.00 37.12
N LYS A 143 -23.57 -4.69 38.18
CA LYS A 143 -22.16 -5.03 38.45
C LYS A 143 -21.76 -6.44 38.02
N GLY A 144 -22.72 -7.35 37.82
CA GLY A 144 -22.47 -8.68 37.27
C GLY A 144 -23.06 -9.85 38.06
N PHE A 145 -23.63 -9.59 39.24
CA PHE A 145 -24.10 -10.62 40.18
C PHE A 145 -25.62 -10.56 40.43
N GLU A 146 -26.31 -9.60 39.82
CA GLU A 146 -27.74 -9.37 39.98
C GLU A 146 -28.54 -10.52 39.36
N PHE A 147 -28.18 -10.94 38.15
CA PHE A 147 -28.85 -11.99 37.37
C PHE A 147 -28.11 -13.35 37.39
N GLU A 148 -27.26 -13.58 38.40
CA GLU A 148 -26.56 -14.86 38.60
C GLU A 148 -27.59 -16.01 38.72
N HIS A 149 -27.37 -17.12 37.99
CA HIS A 149 -28.24 -18.31 37.91
C HIS A 149 -29.56 -18.18 37.13
N LEU A 150 -29.90 -17.03 36.53
CA LEU A 150 -31.12 -16.86 35.71
C LEU A 150 -31.01 -17.45 34.28
N ALA A 151 -30.62 -18.73 34.18
CA ALA A 151 -30.32 -19.38 32.90
C ALA A 151 -31.54 -19.56 31.97
N HIS A 152 -32.76 -19.64 32.52
CA HIS A 152 -34.01 -19.79 31.77
C HIS A 152 -34.71 -18.46 31.43
N LEU A 153 -34.12 -17.31 31.80
CA LEU A 153 -34.70 -16.01 31.52
C LEU A 153 -34.71 -15.76 30.01
N LYS A 154 -35.89 -15.47 29.47
CA LYS A 154 -36.19 -15.18 28.07
C LYS A 154 -36.34 -13.69 27.82
N GLU A 155 -36.98 -12.97 28.74
CA GLU A 155 -37.33 -11.57 28.56
C GLU A 155 -36.83 -10.75 29.76
N LEU A 156 -36.05 -9.71 29.46
CA LEU A 156 -35.50 -8.78 30.45
C LEU A 156 -35.79 -7.34 30.04
N TYR A 157 -36.68 -6.71 30.80
CA TYR A 157 -37.11 -5.33 30.59
C TYR A 157 -36.38 -4.39 31.57
N LEU A 158 -35.49 -3.55 31.05
CA LEU A 158 -34.68 -2.58 31.81
C LEU A 158 -34.81 -1.15 31.28
N GLN A 159 -35.72 -0.91 30.33
CA GLN A 159 -35.92 0.39 29.72
C GLN A 159 -36.35 1.47 30.73
N ASN A 160 -36.15 2.75 30.38
CA ASN A 160 -36.52 3.91 31.22
C ASN A 160 -35.92 3.88 32.64
N ASN A 161 -34.69 3.38 32.79
CA ASN A 161 -33.94 3.42 34.04
C ASN A 161 -32.84 4.50 33.99
N LEU A 162 -31.93 4.49 34.96
CA LEU A 162 -30.81 5.44 35.06
C LEU A 162 -29.46 4.75 34.80
N ILE A 163 -29.45 3.59 34.12
CA ILE A 163 -28.29 2.69 34.06
C ILE A 163 -27.18 3.36 33.26
N ALA A 164 -26.08 3.68 33.92
CA ALA A 164 -24.88 4.26 33.32
C ALA A 164 -23.80 3.21 33.00
N PHE A 165 -23.84 2.06 33.70
CA PHE A 165 -22.84 1.00 33.59
C PHE A 165 -23.50 -0.38 33.71
N ILE A 166 -23.10 -1.30 32.83
CA ILE A 166 -23.42 -2.73 32.87
C ILE A 166 -22.10 -3.48 32.78
N GLY A 167 -21.76 -4.29 33.79
CA GLY A 167 -20.57 -5.12 33.76
C GLY A 167 -20.65 -6.22 32.70
N ASN A 168 -19.55 -6.51 32.01
CA ASN A 168 -19.48 -7.48 30.89
C ASN A 168 -20.04 -8.88 31.24
N VAL A 169 -19.97 -9.29 32.51
CA VAL A 169 -20.45 -10.61 32.95
C VAL A 169 -21.94 -10.64 33.30
N THR A 170 -22.61 -9.48 33.39
CA THR A 170 -24.00 -9.35 33.88
C THR A 170 -25.02 -10.17 33.09
N LEU A 171 -24.87 -10.19 31.75
CA LEU A 171 -25.82 -10.86 30.84
C LEU A 171 -25.32 -12.25 30.38
N PHE A 172 -24.10 -12.64 30.75
CA PHE A 172 -23.50 -13.92 30.37
C PHE A 172 -24.25 -15.17 30.91
N PRO A 173 -24.87 -15.16 32.11
CA PRO A 173 -25.68 -16.27 32.58
C PRO A 173 -26.97 -16.50 31.79
N LEU A 174 -27.47 -15.50 31.06
CA LEU A 174 -28.80 -15.45 30.45
C LEU A 174 -28.86 -16.21 29.12
N ARG A 175 -28.61 -17.53 29.18
CA ARG A 175 -28.43 -18.37 27.98
C ARG A 175 -29.68 -18.51 27.12
N SER A 176 -30.87 -18.37 27.70
CA SER A 176 -32.16 -18.46 26.99
C SER A 176 -32.74 -17.10 26.61
N LEU A 177 -31.97 -16.01 26.70
CA LEU A 177 -32.48 -14.64 26.48
C LEU A 177 -32.90 -14.44 25.02
N GLU A 178 -34.16 -14.06 24.82
CA GLU A 178 -34.86 -13.82 23.56
C GLU A 178 -35.15 -12.33 23.35
N ILE A 179 -35.49 -11.60 24.41
CA ILE A 179 -35.81 -10.16 24.39
C ILE A 179 -34.98 -9.42 25.46
N LEU A 180 -34.29 -8.35 25.06
CA LEU A 180 -33.54 -7.47 25.96
C LEU A 180 -33.87 -6.00 25.68
N ARG A 181 -34.49 -5.31 26.64
CA ARG A 181 -34.83 -3.88 26.48
C ARG A 181 -33.91 -2.99 27.31
N LEU A 182 -33.11 -2.16 26.66
CA LEU A 182 -32.15 -1.22 27.29
C LEU A 182 -32.38 0.25 26.89
N ASP A 183 -33.44 0.54 26.13
CA ASP A 183 -33.78 1.89 25.68
C ASP A 183 -34.06 2.88 26.84
N GLY A 184 -33.85 4.17 26.60
CA GLY A 184 -34.14 5.21 27.60
C GLY A 184 -33.25 5.20 28.86
N ASN A 185 -32.04 4.65 28.75
CA ASN A 185 -31.05 4.59 29.84
C ASN A 185 -29.95 5.65 29.70
N ARG A 186 -28.86 5.52 30.46
CA ARG A 186 -27.73 6.47 30.49
C ARG A 186 -26.41 5.84 30.06
N LEU A 187 -26.46 4.75 29.30
CA LEU A 187 -25.26 4.02 28.88
C LEU A 187 -24.38 4.90 28.00
N ILE A 188 -23.08 4.92 28.30
CA ILE A 188 -22.06 5.64 27.52
C ILE A 188 -21.26 4.64 26.67
N THR A 189 -20.89 3.51 27.26
CA THR A 189 -20.20 2.40 26.58
C THR A 189 -20.71 1.08 27.14
N PHE A 190 -21.15 0.19 26.27
CA PHE A 190 -21.52 -1.19 26.61
C PHE A 190 -21.13 -2.07 25.40
N PRO A 191 -20.37 -3.16 25.60
CA PRO A 191 -19.86 -3.98 24.50
C PRO A 191 -20.94 -4.89 23.90
N VAL A 192 -21.88 -4.31 23.13
CA VAL A 192 -23.03 -5.01 22.52
C VAL A 192 -22.65 -6.26 21.72
N TRP A 193 -21.45 -6.30 21.14
CA TRP A 193 -20.91 -7.46 20.44
C TRP A 193 -20.79 -8.72 21.31
N GLN A 194 -20.75 -8.60 22.64
CA GLN A 194 -20.78 -9.74 23.57
C GLN A 194 -22.14 -10.45 23.55
N LEU A 195 -23.23 -9.78 23.16
CA LEU A 195 -24.57 -10.37 23.04
C LEU A 195 -24.67 -11.42 21.93
N THR A 196 -23.66 -11.52 21.06
CA THR A 196 -23.50 -12.62 20.10
C THR A 196 -23.42 -13.99 20.80
N LEU A 197 -23.07 -14.02 22.09
CA LEU A 197 -23.08 -15.23 22.93
C LEU A 197 -24.51 -15.67 23.32
N ASN A 198 -25.49 -14.77 23.29
CA ASN A 198 -26.90 -15.06 23.56
C ASN A 198 -27.57 -15.47 22.23
N SER A 199 -27.34 -16.71 21.79
CA SER A 199 -27.76 -17.21 20.47
C SER A 199 -29.27 -17.16 20.20
N TYR A 200 -30.09 -17.10 21.25
CA TYR A 200 -31.54 -17.03 21.17
C TYR A 200 -32.09 -15.60 21.06
N LEU A 201 -31.25 -14.56 21.17
CA LEU A 201 -31.69 -13.17 21.16
C LEU A 201 -32.34 -12.81 19.81
N VAL A 202 -33.62 -12.46 19.84
CA VAL A 202 -34.44 -12.07 18.69
C VAL A 202 -34.68 -10.57 18.68
N GLU A 203 -34.96 -9.95 19.83
CA GLU A 203 -35.25 -8.52 19.98
C GLU A 203 -34.27 -7.84 20.93
N ILE A 204 -33.81 -6.65 20.54
CA ILE A 204 -33.07 -5.73 21.40
C ILE A 204 -33.46 -4.28 21.14
N SER A 205 -33.43 -3.45 22.18
CA SER A 205 -33.48 -2.00 22.07
C SER A 205 -32.25 -1.33 22.69
N LEU A 206 -31.74 -0.29 22.04
CA LEU A 206 -30.49 0.43 22.40
C LEU A 206 -30.59 1.96 22.27
N GLY A 207 -31.68 2.47 21.74
CA GLY A 207 -31.95 3.88 21.50
C GLY A 207 -32.06 4.70 22.78
N ASN A 208 -32.14 6.02 22.63
CA ASN A 208 -32.33 6.97 23.74
C ASN A 208 -31.32 6.84 24.90
N ASN A 209 -30.10 6.41 24.59
CA ASN A 209 -28.96 6.34 25.51
C ASN A 209 -27.96 7.50 25.26
N ASN A 210 -26.83 7.52 25.99
CA ASN A 210 -25.79 8.56 25.90
C ASN A 210 -24.50 8.01 25.27
N TRP A 211 -24.62 7.22 24.19
CA TRP A 211 -23.52 6.48 23.59
C TRP A 211 -22.30 7.35 23.26
N SER A 212 -21.10 6.84 23.49
CA SER A 212 -19.85 7.55 23.24
C SER A 212 -19.64 7.82 21.75
N CYS A 213 -19.47 9.09 21.34
CA CYS A 213 -19.08 9.44 19.97
C CYS A 213 -17.60 9.11 19.62
N ARG A 214 -16.87 8.36 20.45
CA ARG A 214 -15.47 7.99 20.17
C ARG A 214 -15.40 6.93 19.09
N CYS A 215 -14.63 7.21 18.02
CA CYS A 215 -14.54 6.42 16.80
C CYS A 215 -14.44 4.90 17.03
N LYS A 216 -13.48 4.46 17.87
CA LYS A 216 -13.30 3.03 18.18
C LYS A 216 -14.59 2.34 18.67
N PHE A 217 -15.28 2.95 19.64
CA PHE A 217 -16.53 2.39 20.17
C PHE A 217 -17.67 2.50 19.15
N LEU A 218 -17.77 3.66 18.49
CA LEU A 218 -18.85 3.94 17.55
C LEU A 218 -18.78 3.01 16.33
N GLN A 219 -17.59 2.69 15.84
CA GLN A 219 -17.37 1.75 14.75
C GLN A 219 -17.77 0.31 15.13
N GLU A 220 -17.37 -0.18 16.31
CA GLU A 220 -17.77 -1.51 16.80
C GLU A 220 -19.30 -1.59 17.00
N LEU A 221 -19.93 -0.52 17.50
CA LEU A 221 -21.38 -0.39 17.61
C LEU A 221 -22.09 -0.36 16.24
N GLN A 222 -21.62 0.46 15.30
CA GLN A 222 -22.17 0.57 13.94
C GLN A 222 -22.16 -0.77 13.20
N ILE A 223 -21.01 -1.48 13.22
CA ILE A 223 -20.87 -2.79 12.58
C ILE A 223 -21.85 -3.79 13.21
N TRP A 224 -21.89 -3.88 14.54
CA TRP A 224 -22.77 -4.84 15.21
C TRP A 224 -24.25 -4.55 14.98
N VAL A 225 -24.67 -3.27 15.02
CA VAL A 225 -26.06 -2.86 14.73
C VAL A 225 -26.43 -3.13 13.27
N ALA A 226 -25.53 -2.89 12.31
CA ALA A 226 -25.78 -3.21 10.91
C ALA A 226 -25.95 -4.72 10.68
N ASP A 227 -25.07 -5.55 11.26
CA ASP A 227 -25.14 -7.02 11.20
C ASP A 227 -26.40 -7.57 11.89
N ASN A 228 -26.93 -6.88 12.91
CA ASN A 228 -28.09 -7.28 13.70
C ASN A 228 -29.33 -6.40 13.44
N ALA A 229 -29.43 -5.68 12.32
CA ALA A 229 -30.45 -4.66 12.07
C ALA A 229 -31.91 -5.16 12.17
N ARG A 230 -32.15 -6.47 12.01
CA ARG A 230 -33.48 -7.09 12.20
C ARG A 230 -33.86 -7.33 13.66
N LYS A 231 -32.89 -7.32 14.57
CA LYS A 231 -33.08 -7.50 16.01
C LYS A 231 -33.20 -6.17 16.74
N VAL A 232 -32.49 -5.14 16.26
CA VAL A 232 -32.45 -3.79 16.84
C VAL A 232 -33.71 -3.02 16.40
N ILE A 233 -34.74 -3.01 17.26
CA ILE A 233 -36.06 -2.46 16.92
C ILE A 233 -36.11 -0.92 16.87
N ASP A 234 -35.17 -0.25 17.54
CA ASP A 234 -35.11 1.21 17.73
C ASP A 234 -33.83 1.82 17.14
N SER A 235 -33.34 1.22 16.04
CA SER A 235 -32.08 1.63 15.39
C SER A 235 -32.01 3.12 15.00
N GLU A 236 -33.16 3.76 14.73
CA GLU A 236 -33.26 5.20 14.41
C GLU A 236 -33.01 6.10 15.63
N ASP A 237 -33.30 5.63 16.85
CA ASP A 237 -33.13 6.37 18.12
C ASP A 237 -31.70 6.24 18.70
N ILE A 238 -30.80 5.54 18.01
CA ILE A 238 -29.40 5.38 18.40
C ILE A 238 -28.64 6.68 18.06
N THR A 239 -28.50 7.53 19.07
CA THR A 239 -27.68 8.75 19.02
C THR A 239 -26.42 8.60 19.88
N CYS A 240 -25.31 9.19 19.44
CA CYS A 240 -24.13 9.38 20.28
C CYS A 240 -24.13 10.79 20.90
N LEU A 241 -23.54 10.92 22.09
CA LEU A 241 -23.37 12.18 22.81
C LEU A 241 -21.87 12.51 22.90
N ASN A 242 -21.47 13.66 22.35
CA ASN A 242 -20.13 14.17 22.53
C ASN A 242 -20.09 15.15 23.71
N ASN A 243 -19.47 14.72 24.82
CA ASN A 243 -19.26 15.58 26.00
C ASN A 243 -18.04 16.49 25.89
N GLU A 244 -17.20 16.33 24.84
CA GLU A 244 -16.00 17.14 24.63
C GLU A 244 -16.33 18.46 23.88
N SER A 245 -17.47 18.53 23.18
CA SER A 245 -18.01 19.78 22.64
C SER A 245 -18.69 20.63 23.73
N LYS A 246 -18.68 21.96 23.52
CA LYS A 246 -19.38 22.94 24.37
C LYS A 246 -20.29 23.81 23.50
N PRO A 247 -21.63 23.66 23.56
CA PRO A 247 -22.39 22.69 24.37
C PRO A 247 -22.17 21.23 23.93
N PRO A 248 -22.47 20.24 24.79
CA PRO A 248 -22.41 18.84 24.42
C PRO A 248 -23.43 18.54 23.32
N GLU A 249 -22.99 17.83 22.29
CA GLU A 249 -23.74 17.65 21.04
C GLU A 249 -24.26 16.22 20.94
N ARG A 250 -25.57 16.05 20.69
CA ARG A 250 -26.17 14.77 20.31
C ARG A 250 -26.17 14.65 18.79
N ARG A 251 -25.70 13.51 18.29
CA ARG A 251 -25.63 13.22 16.86
C ARG A 251 -26.22 11.86 16.54
N ALA A 252 -27.07 11.80 15.51
CA ALA A 252 -27.56 10.55 14.96
C ALA A 252 -26.40 9.72 14.38
N VAL A 253 -26.41 8.42 14.61
CA VAL A 253 -25.38 7.51 14.10
C VAL A 253 -25.78 7.05 12.70
N ASP A 254 -24.96 7.34 11.70
CA ASP A 254 -25.18 6.80 10.34
C ASP A 254 -24.80 5.31 10.32
N LEU A 255 -25.80 4.44 10.28
CA LEU A 255 -25.61 2.99 10.29
C LEU A 255 -25.24 2.43 8.91
N ASN A 256 -25.32 3.22 7.84
CA ASN A 256 -24.93 2.78 6.49
C ASN A 256 -23.42 2.95 6.23
N ASN A 257 -22.76 3.86 6.97
CA ASN A 257 -21.33 4.15 6.82
C ASN A 257 -20.53 3.64 8.04
N THR A 258 -19.91 2.47 7.89
CA THR A 258 -19.00 1.86 8.90
C THR A 258 -17.64 2.55 9.01
N ALA A 259 -17.37 3.52 8.14
CA ALA A 259 -16.18 4.37 8.18
C ALA A 259 -16.39 5.55 9.15
N CYS A 260 -16.22 5.28 10.45
CA CYS A 260 -16.10 6.37 11.42
C CYS A 260 -14.75 7.09 11.23
N SER A 261 -14.78 8.42 11.20
CA SER A 261 -13.58 9.24 11.14
C SER A 261 -13.42 10.02 12.43
N ASP A 262 -12.25 9.95 13.05
CA ASP A 262 -11.91 10.74 14.26
C ASP A 262 -11.98 12.25 14.04
N TYR A 263 -12.07 12.70 12.79
CA TYR A 263 -12.47 14.05 12.40
C TYR A 263 -13.76 14.53 13.10
N TYR A 264 -14.67 13.60 13.42
CA TYR A 264 -15.95 13.88 14.07
C TYR A 264 -15.96 13.71 15.61
N SER A 265 -14.93 13.10 16.20
CA SER A 265 -14.90 12.71 17.61
C SER A 265 -14.22 13.74 18.53
N GLY A 266 -14.39 15.04 18.27
CA GLY A 266 -14.00 16.13 19.19
C GLY A 266 -12.50 16.33 19.46
N GLY A 267 -11.65 15.41 19.01
CA GLY A 267 -10.21 15.37 19.26
C GLY A 267 -9.50 16.68 18.94
N SER A 268 -8.52 17.00 19.80
CA SER A 268 -7.85 18.30 19.87
C SER A 268 -7.35 18.79 18.50
N VAL A 269 -7.37 20.11 18.31
CA VAL A 269 -6.93 20.81 17.07
C VAL A 269 -5.48 20.46 16.66
N ILE A 270 -4.70 19.85 17.57
CA ILE A 270 -3.30 19.46 17.38
C ILE A 270 -3.16 18.17 16.53
N GLU A 271 -4.08 17.20 16.62
CA GLU A 271 -4.04 16.00 15.76
C GLU A 271 -4.63 16.24 14.36
N ARG A 272 -5.54 17.22 14.22
CA ARG A 272 -6.17 17.59 12.94
C ARG A 272 -5.16 17.97 11.85
N PHE A 273 -3.98 18.44 12.24
CA PHE A 273 -2.93 18.88 11.30
C PHE A 273 -2.02 17.78 10.77
N ILE A 274 -2.13 16.51 11.20
CA ILE A 274 -1.12 15.49 10.83
C ILE A 274 -1.69 14.40 9.89
N VAL A 275 -2.95 13.99 10.05
CA VAL A 275 -3.41 12.71 9.47
C VAL A 275 -4.22 12.83 8.17
N SER A 276 -5.13 13.80 7.99
CA SER A 276 -5.95 13.87 6.76
C SER A 276 -5.27 14.63 5.61
N ASP A 277 -4.72 15.81 5.88
CA ASP A 277 -4.33 16.75 4.82
C ASP A 277 -2.87 16.56 4.38
N TYR A 278 -2.00 16.13 5.30
CA TYR A 278 -0.58 15.97 5.04
C TYR A 278 -0.22 14.58 4.53
N LEU A 279 -0.97 13.53 4.90
CA LEU A 279 -0.74 12.18 4.39
C LEU A 279 -0.78 12.09 2.83
N PRO A 280 -1.80 12.63 2.13
CA PRO A 280 -1.78 12.65 0.66
C PRO A 280 -0.65 13.53 0.10
N MET A 281 -0.29 14.66 0.73
CA MET A 281 0.86 15.46 0.30
C MET A 281 2.20 14.73 0.47
N VAL A 282 2.37 13.96 1.55
CA VAL A 282 3.56 13.12 1.79
C VAL A 282 3.64 11.98 0.77
N ILE A 283 2.52 11.34 0.43
CA ILE A 283 2.47 10.31 -0.62
C ILE A 283 2.79 10.89 -2.00
N VAL A 284 2.26 12.07 -2.35
CA VAL A 284 2.55 12.77 -3.62
C VAL A 284 4.01 13.20 -3.69
N THR A 285 4.59 13.74 -2.61
CA THR A 285 6.00 14.16 -2.59
C THR A 285 6.97 12.98 -2.62
N LEU A 286 6.70 11.88 -1.90
CA LEU A 286 7.51 10.66 -1.96
C LEU A 286 7.44 9.97 -3.33
N SER A 287 6.25 9.86 -3.93
CA SER A 287 6.10 9.28 -5.27
C SER A 287 6.78 10.13 -6.35
N ALA A 288 6.68 11.46 -6.28
CA ALA A 288 7.43 12.37 -7.15
C ALA A 288 8.96 12.21 -6.98
N PHE A 289 9.45 12.11 -5.73
CA PHE A 289 10.87 11.89 -5.46
C PHE A 289 11.39 10.56 -6.03
N ILE A 290 10.64 9.46 -5.85
CA ILE A 290 10.98 8.14 -6.41
C ILE A 290 10.98 8.19 -7.95
N LEU A 291 10.03 8.88 -8.57
CA LEU A 291 9.96 9.03 -10.03
C LEU A 291 11.16 9.83 -10.57
N ILE A 292 11.54 10.92 -9.91
CA ILE A 292 12.75 11.70 -10.26
C ILE A 292 14.01 10.85 -10.09
N LEU A 293 14.13 10.09 -9.00
CA LEU A 293 15.25 9.19 -8.78
C LEU A 293 15.35 8.14 -9.90
N LEU A 294 14.23 7.50 -10.27
CA LEU A 294 14.19 6.50 -11.33
C LEU A 294 14.56 7.10 -12.69
N LEU A 295 14.06 8.31 -13.02
CA LEU A 295 14.43 9.03 -14.23
C LEU A 295 15.92 9.43 -14.26
N THR A 296 16.51 9.85 -13.14
CA THR A 296 17.95 10.18 -13.08
C THR A 296 18.84 8.94 -13.22
N VAL A 297 18.45 7.80 -12.62
CA VAL A 297 19.13 6.52 -12.83
C VAL A 297 19.02 6.08 -14.30
N LEU A 298 17.84 6.17 -14.91
CA LEU A 298 17.63 5.80 -16.31
C LEU A 298 18.43 6.70 -17.27
N MET A 299 18.44 8.02 -17.03
CA MET A 299 19.30 8.99 -17.70
C MET A 299 20.79 8.62 -17.59
N PHE A 300 21.25 8.18 -16.42
CA PHE A 300 22.65 7.83 -16.19
C PHE A 300 23.03 6.51 -16.87
N VAL A 301 22.17 5.49 -16.81
CA VAL A 301 22.39 4.19 -17.47
C VAL A 301 22.44 4.34 -18.99
N PHE A 302 21.52 5.08 -19.59
CA PHE A 302 21.46 5.29 -21.05
C PHE A 302 22.29 6.49 -21.56
N ARG A 303 23.16 7.08 -20.73
CA ARG A 303 23.91 8.31 -21.08
C ARG A 303 24.75 8.19 -22.35
N GLU A 304 25.42 7.04 -22.59
CA GLU A 304 26.27 6.84 -23.75
C GLU A 304 25.47 6.61 -25.06
N PRO A 305 24.46 5.71 -25.12
CA PRO A 305 23.62 5.63 -26.32
C PRO A 305 22.81 6.91 -26.60
N MET A 306 22.41 7.66 -25.56
CA MET A 306 21.83 9.01 -25.71
C MET A 306 22.80 9.97 -26.41
N ARG A 307 24.07 10.06 -25.96
CA ARG A 307 25.09 10.94 -26.57
C ARG A 307 25.32 10.64 -28.05
N VAL A 308 25.48 9.37 -28.42
CA VAL A 308 25.69 8.96 -29.82
C VAL A 308 24.45 9.27 -30.66
N TRP A 309 23.24 9.04 -30.13
CA TRP A 309 21.99 9.38 -30.82
C TRP A 309 21.81 10.89 -31.03
N VAL A 310 22.10 11.73 -30.02
CA VAL A 310 22.05 13.20 -30.15
C VAL A 310 23.06 13.69 -31.19
N TYR A 311 24.27 13.12 -31.22
CA TYR A 311 25.26 13.45 -32.24
C TYR A 311 24.81 13.04 -33.66
N SER A 312 24.29 11.82 -33.83
CA SER A 312 23.76 11.33 -35.12
C SER A 312 22.59 12.19 -35.63
N ARG A 313 21.65 12.58 -34.75
CA ARG A 313 20.42 13.27 -35.15
C ARG A 313 20.53 14.79 -35.25
N TYR A 314 21.38 15.42 -34.42
CA TYR A 314 21.47 16.88 -34.29
C TYR A 314 22.90 17.44 -34.42
N GLY A 315 23.94 16.60 -34.56
CA GLY A 315 25.34 17.03 -34.64
C GLY A 315 25.97 17.51 -33.32
N ILE A 316 25.19 17.58 -32.23
CA ILE A 316 25.61 18.14 -30.94
C ILE A 316 26.42 17.10 -30.14
N ARG A 317 27.62 17.48 -29.69
CA ARG A 317 28.50 16.64 -28.85
C ARG A 317 28.35 17.02 -27.37
N LEU A 318 27.62 16.21 -26.59
CA LEU A 318 27.31 16.49 -25.19
C LEU A 318 28.41 15.98 -24.23
N PHE A 319 29.00 16.92 -23.45
CA PHE A 319 29.99 16.66 -22.39
C PHE A 319 31.25 15.89 -22.83
N GLN A 320 32.21 16.58 -23.47
CA GLN A 320 33.57 16.08 -23.69
C GLN A 320 34.38 16.00 -22.37
N PHE A 321 34.10 15.00 -21.53
CA PHE A 321 34.89 14.73 -20.33
C PHE A 321 36.19 13.97 -20.66
N LYS A 322 37.21 14.70 -21.12
CA LYS A 322 38.67 14.46 -20.94
C LYS A 322 39.53 15.45 -21.76
N THR A 323 39.29 16.75 -21.64
CA THR A 323 40.27 17.78 -22.01
C THR A 323 40.96 18.28 -20.75
N GLY A 324 42.15 17.75 -20.49
CA GLY A 324 43.05 18.35 -19.52
C GLY A 324 43.51 19.71 -20.02
N SER A 325 43.16 20.77 -19.29
CA SER A 325 43.58 22.17 -19.53
C SER A 325 43.17 22.82 -20.86
N SER A 326 42.80 24.11 -20.77
CA SER A 326 42.60 24.99 -21.94
C SER A 326 43.84 25.09 -22.86
N LYS A 327 45.01 24.63 -22.39
CA LYS A 327 46.29 24.67 -23.11
C LYS A 327 46.34 23.73 -24.32
N HIS A 328 45.85 22.48 -24.19
CA HIS A 328 45.93 21.50 -25.29
C HIS A 328 44.94 21.75 -26.44
N PHE A 329 43.84 22.46 -26.19
CA PHE A 329 42.88 22.84 -27.25
C PHE A 329 43.48 23.84 -28.26
N ALA A 330 44.48 24.63 -27.84
CA ALA A 330 45.23 25.51 -28.74
C ALA A 330 46.25 24.72 -29.57
N GLU A 331 47.07 23.87 -28.95
CA GLU A 331 48.04 23.00 -29.65
C GLU A 331 47.37 22.09 -30.70
N ASP A 332 46.19 21.53 -30.40
CA ASP A 332 45.46 20.69 -31.36
C ASP A 332 45.02 21.48 -32.62
N ARG A 333 44.87 22.81 -32.56
CA ARG A 333 44.47 23.61 -33.74
C ARG A 333 45.55 23.73 -34.79
N GLU A 334 46.83 23.62 -34.42
CA GLU A 334 47.99 23.85 -35.31
C GLU A 334 48.49 22.58 -36.02
N LYS A 335 47.89 21.42 -35.71
CA LYS A 335 48.27 20.12 -36.24
C LYS A 335 47.86 19.88 -37.69
N LEU A 336 48.72 19.17 -38.43
CA LEU A 336 48.56 18.86 -39.86
C LEU A 336 47.46 17.83 -40.12
N TYR A 337 47.30 16.84 -39.24
CA TYR A 337 46.37 15.72 -39.44
C TYR A 337 45.32 15.60 -38.32
N ASP A 338 44.10 15.21 -38.69
CA ASP A 338 43.02 14.93 -37.74
C ASP A 338 43.18 13.54 -37.10
N GLY A 339 43.81 12.60 -37.78
CA GLY A 339 44.13 11.27 -37.26
C GLY A 339 45.35 10.63 -37.93
N TYR A 340 46.20 10.00 -37.13
CA TYR A 340 47.25 9.08 -37.60
C TYR A 340 46.73 7.64 -37.51
N VAL A 341 46.83 6.86 -38.58
CA VAL A 341 46.28 5.51 -38.68
C VAL A 341 47.41 4.47 -38.72
N CYS A 342 47.49 3.67 -37.65
CA CYS A 342 48.35 2.51 -37.52
C CYS A 342 47.55 1.24 -37.86
N TYR A 343 48.06 0.42 -38.79
CA TYR A 343 47.46 -0.82 -39.28
C TYR A 343 48.56 -1.81 -39.66
N SER A 344 48.23 -3.08 -39.90
CA SER A 344 49.18 -4.06 -40.48
C SER A 344 49.22 -3.87 -41.99
N PRO A 345 50.36 -4.00 -42.69
CA PRO A 345 50.39 -3.94 -44.15
C PRO A 345 49.57 -5.06 -44.81
N LYS A 346 49.30 -6.16 -44.09
CA LYS A 346 48.38 -7.23 -44.55
C LYS A 346 46.91 -6.81 -44.60
N ASP A 347 46.54 -5.76 -43.86
CA ASP A 347 45.16 -5.25 -43.77
C ASP A 347 44.97 -3.98 -44.60
N GLU A 348 45.96 -3.59 -45.42
CA GLU A 348 45.99 -2.32 -46.12
C GLU A 348 44.78 -2.09 -47.03
N GLU A 349 44.41 -3.08 -47.83
CA GLU A 349 43.24 -3.00 -48.71
C GLU A 349 41.95 -2.72 -47.92
N PHE A 350 41.74 -3.45 -46.82
CA PHE A 350 40.60 -3.27 -45.94
C PHE A 350 40.58 -1.86 -45.32
N VAL A 351 41.71 -1.39 -44.80
CA VAL A 351 41.81 -0.08 -44.15
C VAL A 351 41.58 1.05 -45.16
N LEU A 352 42.18 0.99 -46.34
CA LEU A 352 42.04 1.99 -47.39
C LEU A 352 40.60 2.04 -47.95
N GLN A 353 40.06 0.89 -48.38
CA GLN A 353 38.73 0.84 -49.01
C GLN A 353 37.58 1.07 -48.02
N SER A 354 37.72 0.64 -46.76
CA SER A 354 36.63 0.70 -45.78
C SER A 354 36.76 1.89 -44.83
N ILE A 355 37.86 1.99 -44.08
CA ILE A 355 37.99 2.96 -42.97
C ILE A 355 38.40 4.34 -43.49
N VAL A 356 39.40 4.40 -44.38
CA VAL A 356 39.94 5.66 -44.89
C VAL A 356 38.96 6.30 -45.86
N ALA A 357 38.38 5.55 -46.80
CA ALA A 357 37.37 6.06 -47.73
C ALA A 357 36.21 6.78 -47.01
N GLU A 358 35.62 6.17 -45.97
CA GLU A 358 34.53 6.73 -45.17
C GLU A 358 34.93 7.90 -44.25
N LEU A 359 36.21 8.07 -43.94
CA LEU A 359 36.72 9.17 -43.12
C LEU A 359 37.23 10.36 -43.96
N GLU A 360 37.88 10.11 -45.11
CA GLU A 360 38.35 11.15 -46.03
C GLU A 360 37.19 11.73 -46.86
N HIS A 361 36.26 10.89 -47.37
CA HIS A 361 35.14 11.31 -48.23
C HIS A 361 33.80 11.48 -47.50
N GLY A 362 33.74 11.10 -46.22
CA GLY A 362 32.54 11.26 -45.39
C GLY A 362 32.24 12.71 -45.01
N ASN A 363 31.07 12.92 -44.40
CA ASN A 363 30.71 14.20 -43.77
C ASN A 363 30.71 14.05 -42.23
N PRO A 364 31.55 14.78 -41.47
CA PRO A 364 32.65 15.64 -41.93
C PRO A 364 33.85 14.83 -42.46
N SER A 365 34.60 15.44 -43.37
CA SER A 365 35.84 14.89 -43.92
C SER A 365 37.03 15.11 -42.98
N PHE A 366 37.89 14.10 -42.84
CA PHE A 366 39.09 14.14 -42.00
C PHE A 366 40.36 14.00 -42.83
N GLN A 367 41.40 14.75 -42.46
CA GLN A 367 42.74 14.56 -43.02
C GLN A 367 43.49 13.50 -42.22
N LEU A 368 43.81 12.38 -42.85
CA LEU A 368 44.49 11.26 -42.21
C LEU A 368 45.96 11.16 -42.66
N CYS A 369 46.81 10.69 -41.74
CA CYS A 369 48.17 10.22 -42.03
C CYS A 369 48.17 8.70 -41.87
N LEU A 370 48.58 7.94 -42.87
CA LEU A 370 48.62 6.47 -42.86
C LEU A 370 50.06 5.97 -42.78
N HIS A 371 50.29 4.99 -41.91
CA HIS A 371 51.64 4.51 -41.60
C HIS A 371 52.43 4.02 -42.82
N TYR A 372 51.81 3.32 -43.78
CA TYR A 372 52.50 2.84 -45.00
C TYR A 372 52.26 3.68 -46.25
N ARG A 373 51.16 4.43 -46.35
CA ARG A 373 50.90 5.31 -47.51
C ARG A 373 51.75 6.59 -47.48
N ASP A 374 51.83 7.23 -46.32
CA ASP A 374 52.24 8.64 -46.22
C ASP A 374 53.65 8.83 -45.63
N LEU A 375 54.21 7.83 -44.94
CA LEU A 375 55.51 7.92 -44.23
C LEU A 375 56.67 7.17 -44.92
N THR A 376 56.42 6.43 -46.00
CA THR A 376 57.33 5.41 -46.54
C THR A 376 58.42 5.92 -47.50
N HIS A 377 58.49 7.21 -47.79
CA HIS A 377 59.40 7.75 -48.81
C HIS A 377 60.73 8.36 -48.30
N HIS A 378 60.98 8.46 -46.98
CA HIS A 378 62.16 9.16 -46.46
C HIS A 378 63.07 8.39 -45.47
N SER A 379 62.69 7.19 -45.01
CA SER A 379 63.35 6.57 -43.83
C SER A 379 63.80 5.11 -43.98
N TYR A 380 63.58 4.43 -45.10
CA TYR A 380 64.00 3.03 -45.31
C TYR A 380 65.53 2.80 -45.33
N MET A 381 66.36 3.84 -45.18
CA MET A 381 67.82 3.75 -45.22
C MET A 381 68.55 3.97 -43.88
N GLN A 382 67.84 4.12 -42.75
CA GLN A 382 68.47 4.18 -41.43
C GLN A 382 67.75 3.34 -40.37
N HIS A 383 68.53 2.58 -39.61
CA HIS A 383 68.05 1.69 -38.54
C HIS A 383 67.52 2.47 -37.32
N SER A 384 66.29 2.98 -37.42
CA SER A 384 65.40 3.22 -36.27
C SER A 384 64.00 3.61 -36.75
N ALA A 385 63.02 2.73 -36.58
CA ALA A 385 61.61 3.05 -36.86
C ALA A 385 60.98 3.96 -35.76
N SER A 386 61.73 4.22 -34.69
CA SER A 386 61.28 4.88 -33.46
C SER A 386 60.77 6.32 -33.63
N PRO A 387 61.51 7.27 -34.25
CA PRO A 387 61.09 8.68 -34.27
C PRO A 387 59.83 8.92 -35.12
N VAL A 388 59.69 8.21 -36.25
CA VAL A 388 58.65 8.47 -37.26
C VAL A 388 57.23 8.22 -36.71
N VAL A 389 57.04 7.20 -35.88
CA VAL A 389 55.76 6.90 -35.23
C VAL A 389 55.40 7.98 -34.20
N VAL A 390 56.39 8.51 -33.48
CA VAL A 390 56.20 9.60 -32.51
C VAL A 390 55.84 10.89 -33.23
N GLU A 391 56.62 11.29 -34.24
CA GLU A 391 56.39 12.48 -35.07
C GLU A 391 55.00 12.49 -35.71
N ALA A 392 54.58 11.39 -36.34
CA ALA A 392 53.25 11.27 -36.95
C ALA A 392 52.12 11.36 -35.91
N ALA A 393 52.30 10.81 -34.71
CA ALA A 393 51.34 10.88 -33.61
C ALA A 393 51.33 12.25 -32.90
N GLU A 394 52.43 13.00 -32.92
CA GLU A 394 52.51 14.38 -32.44
C GLU A 394 51.82 15.35 -33.41
N ALA A 395 52.11 15.21 -34.72
CA ALA A 395 51.47 15.95 -35.82
C ALA A 395 49.97 15.67 -35.98
N SER A 396 49.41 14.73 -35.22
CA SER A 396 48.02 14.29 -35.28
C SER A 396 47.20 14.56 -34.01
N ARG A 397 45.92 14.87 -34.20
CA ARG A 397 44.94 15.10 -33.12
C ARG A 397 44.43 13.81 -32.47
N ARG A 398 44.38 12.72 -33.23
CA ARG A 398 44.07 11.36 -32.76
C ARG A 398 45.07 10.36 -33.33
N VAL A 399 45.17 9.21 -32.66
CA VAL A 399 45.85 8.02 -33.17
C VAL A 399 44.82 6.92 -33.26
N ILE A 400 44.56 6.42 -34.45
CA ILE A 400 43.66 5.30 -34.74
C ILE A 400 44.53 4.05 -34.86
N LEU A 401 44.32 3.09 -33.96
CA LEU A 401 44.98 1.78 -34.00
C LEU A 401 43.97 0.75 -34.50
N VAL A 402 44.22 0.17 -35.68
CA VAL A 402 43.43 -0.93 -36.24
C VAL A 402 43.94 -2.23 -35.66
N LEU A 403 43.21 -2.76 -34.68
CA LEU A 403 43.58 -3.95 -33.91
C LEU A 403 42.97 -5.20 -34.56
N SER A 404 43.75 -5.80 -35.46
CA SER A 404 43.51 -7.10 -36.08
C SER A 404 44.47 -8.16 -35.53
N ARG A 405 44.26 -9.44 -35.87
CA ARG A 405 45.24 -10.50 -35.60
C ARG A 405 46.56 -10.28 -36.35
N ASN A 406 46.47 -9.80 -37.60
CA ASN A 406 47.66 -9.47 -38.40
C ASN A 406 48.50 -8.38 -37.74
N PHE A 407 47.86 -7.35 -37.16
CA PHE A 407 48.55 -6.27 -36.46
C PHE A 407 49.31 -6.76 -35.22
N LEU A 408 48.68 -7.62 -34.40
CA LEU A 408 49.32 -8.24 -33.23
C LEU A 408 50.57 -9.03 -33.61
N GLN A 409 50.52 -9.75 -34.73
CA GLN A 409 51.61 -10.62 -35.18
C GLN A 409 52.73 -9.87 -35.93
N THR A 410 52.45 -8.74 -36.58
CA THR A 410 53.41 -8.03 -37.45
C THR A 410 54.05 -6.80 -36.83
N GLU A 411 53.25 -5.84 -36.35
CA GLU A 411 53.76 -4.53 -35.89
C GLU A 411 53.83 -4.45 -34.38
N TRP A 412 52.87 -5.03 -33.66
CA TRP A 412 52.91 -5.06 -32.19
C TRP A 412 54.05 -5.95 -31.66
N SER A 413 54.41 -7.00 -32.40
CA SER A 413 55.55 -7.87 -32.10
C SER A 413 56.92 -7.18 -32.26
N ARG A 414 56.98 -6.02 -32.93
CA ARG A 414 58.21 -5.22 -33.09
C ARG A 414 58.41 -4.32 -31.87
N PHE A 415 59.47 -4.59 -31.11
CA PHE A 415 59.83 -3.79 -29.94
C PHE A 415 59.97 -2.29 -30.25
N GLU A 416 60.58 -1.91 -31.38
CA GLU A 416 60.74 -0.51 -31.79
C GLU A 416 59.38 0.20 -31.94
N PHE A 417 58.46 -0.39 -32.70
CA PHE A 417 57.12 0.17 -32.90
C PHE A 417 56.36 0.26 -31.58
N ARG A 418 56.39 -0.80 -30.77
CA ARG A 418 55.73 -0.87 -29.46
C ARG A 418 56.24 0.20 -28.50
N SER A 419 57.55 0.43 -28.46
CA SER A 419 58.20 1.47 -27.65
C SER A 419 57.83 2.87 -28.13
N ALA A 420 57.89 3.11 -29.46
CA ALA A 420 57.55 4.40 -30.06
C ALA A 420 56.07 4.77 -29.86
N LEU A 421 55.15 3.81 -30.02
CA LEU A 421 53.73 4.02 -29.75
C LEU A 421 53.48 4.28 -28.24
N HIS A 422 54.26 3.66 -27.35
CA HIS A 422 54.18 3.93 -25.92
C HIS A 422 54.62 5.37 -25.59
N GLU A 423 55.74 5.83 -26.13
CA GLU A 423 56.21 7.21 -25.91
C GLU A 423 55.24 8.24 -26.52
N ALA A 424 54.73 7.99 -27.73
CA ALA A 424 53.74 8.84 -28.40
C ALA A 424 52.43 9.04 -27.61
N LEU A 425 52.01 8.01 -26.85
CA LEU A 425 50.79 8.02 -26.05
C LEU A 425 51.01 8.34 -24.56
N LYS A 426 52.26 8.45 -24.12
CA LYS A 426 52.66 8.75 -22.73
C LYS A 426 52.05 10.07 -22.26
N GLY A 427 51.25 10.00 -21.19
CA GLY A 427 50.47 11.14 -20.67
C GLY A 427 49.36 11.65 -21.60
N ARG A 428 49.21 11.10 -22.81
CA ARG A 428 48.32 11.57 -23.89
C ARG A 428 47.37 10.47 -24.40
N ILE A 429 47.13 9.42 -23.60
CA ILE A 429 46.38 8.21 -23.99
C ILE A 429 44.95 8.52 -24.49
N PHE A 430 44.36 9.67 -24.10
CA PHE A 430 43.08 10.14 -24.63
C PHE A 430 43.08 10.47 -26.14
N LYS A 431 44.26 10.55 -26.79
CA LYS A 431 44.38 10.62 -28.25
C LYS A 431 44.03 9.29 -28.94
N LEU A 432 44.10 8.15 -28.23
CA LEU A 432 43.98 6.82 -28.82
C LEU A 432 42.52 6.44 -29.07
N VAL A 433 42.24 6.03 -30.31
CA VAL A 433 41.03 5.38 -30.77
C VAL A 433 41.41 3.97 -31.23
N LEU A 434 40.75 2.95 -30.68
CA LEU A 434 40.97 1.54 -30.98
C LEU A 434 39.82 1.05 -31.86
N VAL A 435 40.14 0.67 -33.10
CA VAL A 435 39.21 0.00 -34.00
C VAL A 435 39.51 -1.49 -33.93
N GLU A 436 38.69 -2.23 -33.18
CA GLU A 436 38.95 -3.63 -32.88
C GLU A 436 38.14 -4.58 -33.79
N GLU A 437 38.84 -5.54 -34.39
CA GLU A 437 38.21 -6.66 -35.09
C GLU A 437 37.78 -7.71 -34.07
N GLY A 438 36.52 -8.17 -34.12
CA GLY A 438 35.94 -9.03 -33.09
C GLY A 438 36.64 -10.38 -32.85
N SER A 439 37.52 -10.79 -33.77
CA SER A 439 38.29 -12.04 -33.72
C SER A 439 39.62 -11.93 -32.93
N SER A 440 40.12 -10.71 -32.69
CA SER A 440 41.46 -10.44 -32.14
C SER A 440 41.47 -10.10 -30.63
N LEU A 441 40.32 -9.74 -30.06
CA LEU A 441 40.21 -9.23 -28.70
C LEU A 441 40.78 -10.16 -27.60
N PRO A 442 40.58 -11.49 -27.62
CA PRO A 442 41.12 -12.36 -26.57
C PRO A 442 42.66 -12.38 -26.56
N GLU A 443 43.28 -12.41 -27.74
CA GLU A 443 44.74 -12.40 -27.92
C GLU A 443 45.32 -11.06 -27.43
N ALA A 444 44.64 -9.96 -27.71
CA ALA A 444 44.97 -8.61 -27.25
C ALA A 444 44.85 -8.41 -25.73
N GLU A 445 43.89 -9.04 -25.04
CA GLU A 445 43.69 -8.87 -23.59
C GLU A 445 44.70 -9.65 -22.73
N LEU A 446 45.37 -10.67 -23.29
CA LEU A 446 46.44 -11.41 -22.63
C LEU A 446 47.78 -10.63 -22.59
N ASP A 447 47.99 -9.65 -23.49
CA ASP A 447 49.23 -8.88 -23.54
C ASP A 447 49.28 -7.80 -22.43
N PRO A 448 50.30 -7.80 -21.55
CA PRO A 448 50.39 -6.87 -20.44
C PRO A 448 50.66 -5.41 -20.84
N ASP A 449 51.29 -5.18 -21.99
CA ASP A 449 51.63 -3.86 -22.51
C ASP A 449 50.46 -3.23 -23.30
N LEU A 450 49.58 -4.07 -23.88
CA LEU A 450 48.39 -3.60 -24.60
C LEU A 450 47.18 -3.35 -23.67
N ARG A 451 47.08 -4.12 -22.58
CA ARG A 451 45.98 -4.04 -21.60
C ARG A 451 45.70 -2.64 -21.01
N PRO A 452 46.69 -1.75 -20.75
CA PRO A 452 46.43 -0.37 -20.33
C PRO A 452 45.68 0.43 -21.39
N TYR A 453 46.03 0.25 -22.66
CA TYR A 453 45.40 0.94 -23.80
C TYR A 453 43.96 0.47 -24.01
N LEU A 454 43.71 -0.85 -23.96
CA LEU A 454 42.35 -1.42 -24.07
C LEU A 454 41.40 -0.93 -22.97
N LYS A 455 41.93 -0.65 -21.77
CA LYS A 455 41.14 -0.12 -20.64
C LYS A 455 40.85 1.37 -20.72
N THR A 456 41.65 2.16 -21.45
CA THR A 456 41.65 3.62 -21.35
C THR A 456 41.36 4.37 -22.66
N GLY A 457 41.62 3.76 -23.81
CA GLY A 457 41.35 4.30 -25.14
C GLY A 457 39.87 4.18 -25.54
N ALA A 458 39.47 4.95 -26.55
CA ALA A 458 38.12 4.89 -27.10
C ALA A 458 37.97 3.68 -28.04
N ARG A 459 37.30 2.61 -27.57
CA ARG A 459 37.08 1.38 -28.35
C ARG A 459 35.82 1.44 -29.22
N VAL A 460 35.96 1.02 -30.47
CA VAL A 460 34.88 0.90 -31.47
C VAL A 460 35.02 -0.45 -32.18
N ARG A 461 33.96 -1.28 -32.16
CA ARG A 461 34.01 -2.67 -32.67
C ARG A 461 33.61 -2.75 -34.13
N TRP A 462 34.49 -3.26 -34.99
CA TRP A 462 34.13 -3.50 -36.38
C TRP A 462 32.89 -4.40 -36.49
N GLY A 463 31.92 -4.00 -37.31
CA GLY A 463 30.63 -4.69 -37.48
C GLY A 463 29.54 -4.38 -36.43
N GLU A 464 29.78 -3.51 -35.44
CA GLU A 464 28.74 -3.15 -34.47
C GLU A 464 27.68 -2.19 -35.03
N LYS A 465 26.44 -2.27 -34.51
CA LYS A 465 25.38 -1.31 -34.86
C LYS A 465 25.85 0.11 -34.48
N ARG A 466 25.81 1.04 -35.46
CA ARG A 466 26.30 2.44 -35.36
C ARG A 466 27.83 2.60 -35.24
N PHE A 467 28.62 1.63 -35.72
CA PHE A 467 30.09 1.74 -35.83
C PHE A 467 30.58 3.12 -36.30
N TRP A 468 30.11 3.59 -37.47
CA TRP A 468 30.51 4.87 -38.05
C TRP A 468 30.16 6.10 -37.21
N GLU A 469 29.01 6.08 -36.53
CA GLU A 469 28.60 7.18 -35.64
C GLU A 469 29.53 7.28 -34.43
N ARG A 470 29.90 6.13 -33.85
CA ARG A 470 30.84 6.05 -32.71
C ARG A 470 32.26 6.44 -33.12
N LEU A 471 32.73 5.99 -34.27
CA LEU A 471 34.05 6.35 -34.81
C LEU A 471 34.13 7.86 -35.12
N ARG A 472 33.13 8.41 -35.81
CA ARG A 472 33.06 9.86 -36.10
C ARG A 472 32.92 10.71 -34.83
N TYR A 473 32.30 10.19 -33.76
CA TYR A 473 32.23 10.85 -32.45
C TYR A 473 33.58 10.87 -31.71
N ALA A 474 34.42 9.84 -31.87
CA ALA A 474 35.76 9.77 -31.28
C ALA A 474 36.79 10.69 -31.98
N MET A 475 36.57 10.98 -33.27
CA MET A 475 37.38 11.89 -34.07
C MET A 475 37.23 13.38 -33.67
N PRO A 476 38.19 14.26 -34.03
CA PRO A 476 38.13 15.69 -33.73
C PRO A 476 36.88 16.38 -34.29
N ASN A 477 36.60 17.61 -33.85
CA ASN A 477 35.52 18.40 -34.44
C ASN A 477 35.95 18.90 -35.83
N GLY A 478 35.12 18.67 -36.85
CA GLY A 478 35.34 19.12 -38.23
C GLY A 478 35.10 20.62 -38.42
N ASP A 479 36.04 21.45 -37.96
CA ASP A 479 36.04 22.91 -38.17
C ASP A 479 36.51 23.24 -39.61
N ASN A 480 35.75 22.80 -40.61
CA ASN A 480 36.16 22.75 -42.02
C ASN A 480 36.32 24.13 -42.70
N GLN A 481 35.96 25.24 -42.05
CA GLN A 481 35.98 26.58 -42.67
C GLN A 481 37.33 27.33 -42.61
N ARG A 482 38.41 26.78 -42.04
CA ARG A 482 39.71 27.51 -41.93
C ARG A 482 40.94 26.84 -42.53
N LYS A 483 40.90 25.54 -42.84
CA LYS A 483 42.09 24.75 -43.24
C LYS A 483 42.76 25.19 -44.56
N SER A 484 42.02 25.79 -45.50
CA SER A 484 42.57 26.23 -46.80
C SER A 484 43.65 27.31 -46.69
N SER A 485 43.60 28.17 -45.66
CA SER A 485 44.50 29.33 -45.53
C SER A 485 45.89 29.01 -44.96
N MET A 486 46.02 28.01 -44.07
CA MET A 486 47.32 27.67 -43.45
C MET A 486 48.13 26.65 -44.23
N TYR A 487 47.49 25.78 -45.03
CA TYR A 487 48.21 24.76 -45.80
C TYR A 487 49.23 25.36 -46.79
N ARG A 488 48.90 26.52 -47.39
CA ARG A 488 49.81 27.28 -48.26
C ARG A 488 50.99 27.96 -47.53
N ARG A 489 51.02 27.97 -46.20
CA ARG A 489 52.07 28.64 -45.40
C ARG A 489 53.08 27.66 -44.82
N ASN A 490 52.66 26.46 -44.39
CA ASN A 490 53.54 25.53 -43.68
C ASN A 490 54.41 24.63 -44.58
N ILE A 491 54.11 24.49 -45.88
CA ILE A 491 54.98 23.76 -46.83
C ILE A 491 56.37 24.42 -46.95
N ASN A 492 56.48 25.73 -46.69
CA ASN A 492 57.71 26.49 -46.86
C ASN A 492 58.62 26.54 -45.61
N ASN A 493 58.25 25.88 -44.51
CA ASN A 493 58.96 25.98 -43.21
C ASN A 493 59.69 24.69 -42.78
N TYR A 494 59.70 23.64 -43.61
CA TYR A 494 60.48 22.41 -43.37
C TYR A 494 61.57 22.20 -44.44
N THR A 495 62.13 23.29 -44.96
CA THR A 495 63.49 23.26 -45.53
C THR A 495 64.50 23.36 -44.40
N LEU A 496 65.50 22.48 -44.40
CA LEU A 496 66.57 22.45 -43.39
C LEU A 496 67.21 23.82 -43.20
N ASP A 497 67.35 24.26 -41.95
CA ASP A 497 68.50 25.07 -41.59
C ASP A 497 68.94 24.85 -40.14
N SER A 498 70.22 24.52 -39.98
CA SER A 498 70.87 24.28 -38.70
C SER A 498 71.56 25.57 -38.24
N GLY A 499 70.90 26.33 -37.35
CA GLY A 499 71.40 27.63 -36.88
C GLY A 499 71.33 27.79 -35.36
N VAL A 500 72.47 28.13 -34.75
CA VAL A 500 72.61 28.39 -33.30
C VAL A 500 71.84 29.65 -32.88
N GLY A 501 71.20 29.61 -31.71
CA GLY A 501 70.28 30.67 -31.26
C GLY A 501 70.92 31.85 -30.52
N ASN A 502 70.11 32.87 -30.23
CA ASN A 502 70.28 33.74 -29.06
C ASN A 502 69.06 34.65 -28.81
N GLY A 503 68.81 34.97 -27.53
CA GLY A 503 68.63 36.36 -27.11
C GLY A 503 67.24 37.02 -27.15
N ALA A 504 66.64 37.08 -25.96
CA ALA A 504 65.97 38.26 -25.37
C ALA A 504 64.54 38.70 -25.80
N HIS A 505 63.76 39.02 -24.76
CA HIS A 505 62.42 39.61 -24.80
C HIS A 505 62.44 41.10 -25.15
N HIS A 506 61.32 41.61 -25.69
CA HIS A 506 60.74 42.85 -25.17
C HIS A 506 59.22 42.97 -25.40
N HIS A 507 58.51 43.49 -24.40
CA HIS A 507 57.07 43.82 -24.42
C HIS A 507 56.88 45.35 -24.34
N SER A 508 56.02 45.90 -25.21
CA SER A 508 55.26 47.17 -25.01
C SER A 508 54.22 47.28 -26.15
N TYR A 509 52.90 47.45 -25.98
CA TYR A 509 52.02 48.43 -25.29
C TYR A 509 51.63 49.68 -26.12
N LEU A 510 50.40 50.19 -25.85
CA LEU A 510 49.65 51.33 -26.45
C LEU A 510 48.88 51.07 -27.79
N GLU A 511 47.69 51.65 -28.06
CA GLU A 511 46.62 52.15 -27.17
C GLU A 511 45.22 52.24 -27.87
N LYS A 512 44.23 52.93 -27.27
CA LYS A 512 42.77 52.90 -27.57
C LYS A 512 42.29 53.89 -28.65
N ALA A 513 41.18 53.56 -29.32
CA ALA A 513 39.98 54.42 -29.58
C ALA A 513 38.84 53.55 -30.20
N LYS A 514 37.67 53.34 -29.59
CA LYS A 514 36.44 54.16 -29.49
C LYS A 514 35.61 54.27 -30.80
N GLN A 515 34.41 53.67 -30.76
CA GLN A 515 33.28 53.62 -31.73
C GLN A 515 32.62 55.01 -31.99
N PRO A 516 31.66 55.24 -32.96
CA PRO A 516 30.51 54.35 -33.28
C PRO A 516 29.74 54.41 -34.65
N HIS A 517 28.74 53.51 -34.77
CA HIS A 517 27.43 53.55 -35.46
C HIS A 517 27.22 53.70 -37.01
N SER A 518 26.52 52.68 -37.56
CA SER A 518 25.25 52.72 -38.34
C SER A 518 25.20 52.52 -39.88
N ALA A 519 24.13 51.79 -40.27
CA ALA A 519 23.36 51.75 -41.53
C ALA A 519 23.95 51.19 -42.85
N SER A 520 23.13 50.37 -43.53
CA SER A 520 23.29 49.85 -44.91
C SER A 520 22.67 50.82 -45.95
N PRO A 521 22.82 50.59 -47.27
CA PRO A 521 21.81 49.76 -47.97
C PRO A 521 22.32 48.88 -49.15
N THR A 522 21.37 48.12 -49.69
CA THR A 522 21.38 47.16 -50.82
C THR A 522 21.57 47.78 -52.22
N LEU A 523 22.07 47.00 -53.21
CA LEU A 523 21.27 46.44 -54.36
C LEU A 523 22.15 45.66 -55.38
N GLN A 524 21.67 44.50 -55.88
CA GLN A 524 21.81 43.92 -57.25
C GLN A 524 23.24 43.80 -57.91
N MET A 525 23.52 43.00 -58.96
CA MET A 525 22.83 41.96 -59.75
C MET A 525 23.93 41.11 -60.44
N HIS A 526 23.75 39.80 -60.61
CA HIS A 526 23.63 39.17 -61.94
C HIS A 526 23.49 37.63 -61.88
N ILE A 527 22.88 37.10 -62.93
CA ILE A 527 22.44 35.72 -63.13
C ILE A 527 22.82 35.31 -64.56
N ASN A 528 23.08 34.00 -64.75
CA ASN A 528 23.28 33.27 -66.00
C ASN A 528 24.63 33.40 -66.75
N ASN A 529 25.24 32.24 -66.99
CA ASN A 529 25.53 31.82 -68.36
C ASN A 529 25.07 30.35 -68.57
N HIS A 530 24.41 30.14 -69.71
CA HIS A 530 23.82 28.91 -70.26
C HIS A 530 24.78 28.40 -71.38
N PRO A 531 24.44 27.53 -72.39
CA PRO A 531 23.28 26.64 -72.59
C PRO A 531 23.63 25.22 -73.14
N LEU A 532 22.58 24.48 -73.58
CA LEU A 532 22.54 23.23 -74.39
C LEU A 532 22.85 21.92 -73.62
N PHE A 533 21.99 20.90 -73.50
CA PHE A 533 20.55 20.63 -73.77
C PHE A 533 20.10 19.74 -72.58
N GLN A 534 18.92 19.77 -71.94
CA GLN A 534 17.51 20.07 -72.30
C GLN A 534 16.78 18.95 -73.08
N GLN A 535 15.54 18.67 -72.64
CA GLN A 535 14.51 17.72 -73.13
C GLN A 535 14.48 16.35 -72.40
N ALA A 536 13.31 15.82 -71.98
CA ALA A 536 11.94 16.35 -72.06
C ALA A 536 11.09 16.00 -70.82
N ALA A 537 10.08 16.83 -70.56
CA ALA A 537 8.92 16.53 -69.71
C ALA A 537 7.63 16.74 -70.53
N ALA A 538 6.51 16.17 -70.06
CA ALA A 538 5.18 16.00 -70.68
C ALA A 538 5.02 14.66 -71.43
N THR A 539 3.93 13.89 -71.29
CA THR A 539 2.50 14.29 -71.34
C THR A 539 1.56 13.43 -70.46
N ASN A 540 0.27 13.80 -70.42
CA ASN A 540 -0.80 13.22 -69.60
C ASN A 540 -1.37 11.86 -70.09
N ASN A 541 -2.20 11.26 -69.21
CA ASN A 541 -3.42 10.45 -69.45
C ASN A 541 -3.41 8.93 -69.08
N GLU A 542 -4.64 8.45 -68.83
CA GLU A 542 -5.11 7.06 -68.60
C GLU A 542 -4.80 6.49 -67.19
N ILE A 543 -5.77 6.23 -66.29
CA ILE A 543 -6.98 5.38 -66.30
C ILE A 543 -6.65 3.87 -66.21
N LEU A 544 -7.41 3.18 -65.35
CA LEU A 544 -7.55 1.73 -65.09
C LEU A 544 -6.82 1.13 -63.86
N ALA A 545 -7.64 0.70 -62.88
CA ALA A 545 -7.39 -0.53 -62.12
C ALA A 545 -7.72 -1.74 -63.03
N PRO A 546 -7.11 -2.93 -62.85
CA PRO A 546 -7.67 -3.94 -61.92
C PRO A 546 -6.57 -4.95 -61.43
N PRO A 547 -6.84 -6.22 -61.06
CA PRO A 547 -8.04 -6.83 -60.45
C PRO A 547 -7.75 -7.50 -59.09
N ALA A 548 -8.83 -7.97 -58.44
CA ALA A 548 -8.77 -9.01 -57.41
C ALA A 548 -9.32 -10.35 -57.96
N TYR A 549 -8.77 -11.46 -57.46
CA TYR A 549 -9.37 -12.82 -57.42
C TYR A 549 -8.90 -13.41 -56.07
N SER A 550 -9.75 -13.65 -55.06
CA SER A 550 -10.71 -14.78 -54.90
C SER A 550 -10.04 -16.16 -55.05
N SER A 551 -10.24 -17.13 -54.16
CA SER A 551 -11.56 -17.55 -53.65
C SER A 551 -11.54 -18.40 -52.34
N THR A 552 -12.60 -18.25 -51.53
CA THR A 552 -13.36 -19.27 -50.72
C THR A 552 -12.61 -20.46 -50.07
N ALA A 553 -12.75 -20.75 -48.77
CA ALA A 553 -13.93 -21.37 -48.10
C ALA A 553 -13.64 -21.60 -46.57
N THR A 554 -14.54 -21.93 -45.62
CA THR A 554 -16.02 -21.87 -45.45
C THR A 554 -16.37 -22.09 -43.93
N LEU A 555 -17.64 -21.88 -43.52
CA LEU A 555 -18.26 -22.02 -42.18
C LEU A 555 -18.61 -23.49 -41.79
N PRO A 556 -19.23 -23.85 -40.61
CA PRO A 556 -19.88 -23.09 -39.50
C PRO A 556 -19.35 -23.44 -38.06
N ARG A 557 -19.74 -22.91 -36.88
CA ARG A 557 -20.86 -22.13 -36.26
C ARG A 557 -21.77 -22.94 -35.28
N THR A 558 -21.49 -22.81 -33.95
CA THR A 558 -22.44 -22.83 -32.76
C THR A 558 -23.23 -24.13 -32.39
N PRO A 559 -23.91 -24.25 -31.21
CA PRO A 559 -23.65 -23.79 -29.82
C PRO A 559 -24.06 -24.78 -28.65
N LEU A 560 -23.82 -24.38 -27.37
CA LEU A 560 -24.61 -24.62 -26.12
C LEU A 560 -25.03 -26.04 -25.63
N LYS A 561 -24.63 -26.44 -24.39
CA LYS A 561 -25.54 -26.62 -23.19
C LYS A 561 -24.86 -27.16 -21.90
N HIS A 562 -25.58 -26.99 -20.77
CA HIS A 562 -25.40 -27.61 -19.43
C HIS A 562 -25.22 -29.16 -19.48
N GLN A 563 -24.61 -29.85 -18.49
CA GLN A 563 -25.24 -30.18 -17.18
C GLN A 563 -24.28 -30.84 -16.15
N ASN A 564 -24.79 -31.04 -14.93
CA ASN A 564 -24.19 -31.72 -13.76
C ASN A 564 -23.42 -33.03 -14.04
N ASN A 565 -22.49 -33.38 -13.15
CA ASN A 565 -22.71 -34.57 -12.31
C ASN A 565 -21.91 -34.59 -10.99
N GLN A 566 -22.49 -35.24 -9.98
CA GLN A 566 -21.88 -35.54 -8.69
C GLN A 566 -21.25 -36.96 -8.68
N SER A 567 -20.46 -37.19 -7.64
CA SER A 567 -20.35 -38.44 -6.86
C SER A 567 -19.29 -39.49 -7.22
N ASN A 568 -18.66 -39.93 -6.11
CA ASN A 568 -18.16 -41.26 -5.76
C ASN A 568 -16.91 -41.82 -6.45
N HIS A 569 -15.86 -41.93 -5.65
CA HIS A 569 -15.32 -43.25 -5.33
C HIS A 569 -15.08 -43.42 -3.82
N GLN A 570 -15.78 -44.41 -3.23
CA GLN A 570 -15.37 -45.14 -2.01
C GLN A 570 -14.14 -46.01 -2.37
N GLU A 571 -13.39 -46.69 -1.47
CA GLU A 571 -13.51 -47.13 -0.07
C GLU A 571 -12.05 -47.41 0.41
N ALA A 572 -11.64 -47.57 1.68
CA ALA A 572 -12.07 -48.60 2.63
C ALA A 572 -11.41 -48.46 4.02
N ARG A 573 -12.17 -48.80 5.08
CA ARG A 573 -11.87 -49.76 6.19
C ARG A 573 -10.57 -49.67 7.03
N HIS A 574 -10.56 -49.98 8.34
CA HIS A 574 -11.57 -50.22 9.40
C HIS A 574 -10.82 -50.20 10.77
N GLU A 575 -11.54 -50.05 11.90
CA GLU A 575 -11.29 -50.55 13.29
C GLU A 575 -9.83 -50.55 13.87
N ASN A 576 -9.60 -50.13 15.13
CA ASN A 576 -10.14 -50.83 16.32
C ASN A 576 -10.07 -50.02 17.64
N GLU A 577 -10.65 -50.57 18.70
CA GLU A 577 -11.09 -49.90 19.95
C GLU A 577 -10.08 -49.68 21.10
N GLU A 578 -10.52 -48.79 21.99
CA GLU A 578 -10.35 -48.63 23.46
C GLU A 578 -9.30 -49.39 24.33
N ARG A 579 -9.08 -48.76 25.51
CA ARG A 579 -8.49 -49.24 26.78
C ARG A 579 -6.96 -49.35 26.87
N ARG A 580 -6.38 -48.35 27.55
CA ARG A 580 -6.01 -48.56 28.96
C ARG A 580 -5.93 -47.25 29.78
N SER A 581 -6.48 -47.29 30.98
CA SER A 581 -6.41 -46.24 31.99
C SER A 581 -5.33 -46.52 33.04
N GLN A 582 -5.04 -45.51 33.88
CA GLN A 582 -4.23 -45.54 35.11
C GLN A 582 -2.70 -45.60 34.98
N LEU A 583 -2.04 -44.48 35.29
CA LEU A 583 -1.18 -44.29 36.48
C LEU A 583 -0.46 -42.93 36.42
N PHE A 584 -0.70 -42.06 37.41
CA PHE A 584 0.30 -41.37 38.23
C PHE A 584 -0.36 -40.27 39.11
N VAL A 585 -0.41 -40.55 40.41
CA VAL A 585 -0.42 -39.58 41.53
C VAL A 585 1.07 -39.26 41.79
N SER A 586 1.56 -38.14 42.34
CA SER A 586 0.99 -37.03 43.13
C SER A 586 1.77 -35.72 42.82
N ASP A 587 1.85 -34.63 43.62
CA ASP A 587 1.31 -34.24 44.94
C ASP A 587 1.29 -32.70 45.12
N ASP A 588 0.86 -32.23 46.30
CA ASP A 588 1.13 -30.92 46.93
C ASP A 588 0.62 -29.61 46.25
N SER A 589 0.08 -28.62 46.97
CA SER A 589 -0.15 -28.47 48.43
C SER A 589 -1.19 -27.36 48.74
N TYR A 590 -1.86 -27.44 49.89
CA TYR A 590 -2.66 -26.37 50.49
C TYR A 590 -2.76 -26.54 52.03
N SER A 591 -2.30 -25.58 52.83
CA SER A 591 -2.82 -25.28 54.19
C SER A 591 -2.20 -23.97 54.70
N VAL A 592 -3.00 -22.93 54.92
CA VAL A 592 -3.66 -22.54 56.20
C VAL A 592 -2.66 -22.02 57.25
N SER A 593 -2.76 -20.72 57.52
CA SER A 593 -2.09 -20.06 58.65
C SER A 593 -3.12 -19.71 59.73
N LYS A 594 -2.85 -20.12 60.98
CA LYS A 594 -3.50 -19.63 62.19
C LYS A 594 -2.42 -19.46 63.26
N ALA A 595 -2.31 -18.27 63.84
CA ALA A 595 -1.37 -17.99 64.93
C ALA A 595 -2.11 -17.35 66.10
N HIS A 596 -1.93 -17.92 67.29
CA HIS A 596 -2.16 -17.25 68.56
C HIS A 596 -0.78 -16.94 69.16
N SER A 597 -0.50 -15.67 69.43
CA SER A 597 0.48 -15.15 70.38
C SER A 597 0.14 -13.69 70.62
#